data_AF-A0ABD7AI29-F1
#
_entry.id   AF-A0ABD7AI29-F1
#
_cell.length_a   1.000
_cell.length_b   1.000
_cell.length_c   1.000
_cell.angle_alpha   90.00
_cell.angle_beta   90.00
_cell.angle_gamma   90.00
#
_symmetry.space_group_name_H-M   'P 1'
#
loop_
_entity.id
_entity.type
_entity.pdbx_description
1 polymer ?
#
loop_
_entity_poly.entity_id
_entity_poly.type
_entity_poly.pdbx_seq_one_letter_code
_entity_poly.pdbx_strand_id
1 'polypeptide(L)'
;MVPTAKPLHLPVHIATENNYFFMGLIFLLKELFEEEYQGGVIISKTSEPMAADLIVKFHTPGEKVFDWVGCHEFRTHNEYKFKMLGKKWLSVYPRSEHYDRNINCPVINAVITMRNSVATIRRKLFSLFFADSMSGPPDLRKPNCSKCPGPYQLVWREQLMLGYLSQGLGHHEISQKMGCSIKALSSYRRSIMRKLNIKRYSDFVLWLGSQAVSKKYAEIIQHHVPEYADDRLIWKTKLSPEGGDESDDKYRTLQSMKRLTTSRLHLKQSESEIWLTTREIANEMDISIYSMRYLLCQMENSGAVISIKTGSGRSNTLRWKLAS
;
A
#
# COMPACT_ATOMS: atom_id res chain seq x y z
N MET A 1 -14.34 53.80 20.69
CA MET A 1 -13.80 53.10 19.51
C MET A 1 -13.21 51.79 20.00
N VAL A 2 -13.91 50.68 19.78
CA VAL A 2 -13.37 49.34 20.11
C VAL A 2 -12.24 49.07 19.11
N PRO A 3 -11.04 48.69 19.55
CA PRO A 3 -9.95 48.40 18.61
C PRO A 3 -10.41 47.27 17.70
N THR A 4 -10.48 47.53 16.40
CA THR A 4 -10.72 46.50 15.38
C THR A 4 -9.61 45.48 15.50
N ALA A 5 -9.92 44.32 16.09
CA ALA A 5 -8.98 43.23 16.25
C ALA A 5 -8.42 42.88 14.88
N LYS A 6 -7.09 42.79 14.76
CA LYS A 6 -6.45 42.38 13.50
C LYS A 6 -6.99 41.00 13.11
N PRO A 7 -7.33 40.79 11.83
CA PRO A 7 -7.86 39.50 11.38
C PRO A 7 -6.82 38.40 11.62
N LEU A 8 -7.28 37.26 12.11
CA LEU A 8 -6.42 36.10 12.33
C LEU A 8 -5.96 35.56 10.98
N HIS A 9 -4.65 35.39 10.80
CA HIS A 9 -4.12 34.82 9.56
C HIS A 9 -3.82 33.32 9.76
N LEU A 10 -4.45 32.47 8.95
CA LEU A 10 -4.30 31.01 8.99
C LEU A 10 -3.74 30.51 7.64
N PRO A 11 -2.43 30.29 7.52
CA PRO A 11 -1.85 29.64 6.36
C PRO A 11 -2.17 28.15 6.37
N VAL A 12 -2.71 27.63 5.26
CA VAL A 12 -3.14 26.24 5.11
C VAL A 12 -2.48 25.60 3.90
N HIS A 13 -2.03 24.36 4.07
CA HIS A 13 -1.59 23.51 2.97
C HIS A 13 -2.58 22.37 2.78
N ILE A 14 -3.18 22.25 1.59
CA ILE A 14 -4.11 21.17 1.23
C ILE A 14 -3.58 20.50 -0.03
N ALA A 15 -3.02 19.31 0.14
CA ALA A 15 -2.46 18.52 -0.95
C ALA A 15 -3.56 17.75 -1.71
N THR A 16 -4.43 18.46 -2.44
CA THR A 16 -5.50 17.86 -3.23
C THR A 16 -5.69 18.54 -4.58
N GLU A 17 -6.04 17.75 -5.58
CA GLU A 17 -6.53 18.22 -6.88
C GLU A 17 -8.06 18.37 -6.90
N ASN A 18 -8.74 17.91 -5.84
CA ASN A 18 -10.19 18.02 -5.72
C ASN A 18 -10.60 19.43 -5.27
N ASN A 19 -10.90 20.29 -6.24
CA ASN A 19 -11.33 21.67 -5.99
C ASN A 19 -12.59 21.77 -5.11
N TYR A 20 -13.55 20.84 -5.25
CA TYR A 20 -14.77 20.86 -4.42
C TYR A 20 -14.46 20.60 -2.95
N PHE A 21 -13.63 19.60 -2.67
CA PHE A 21 -13.22 19.30 -1.31
C PHE A 21 -12.37 20.44 -0.73
N PHE A 22 -11.44 20.98 -1.52
CA PHE A 22 -10.64 22.14 -1.14
C PHE A 22 -11.53 23.31 -0.72
N MET A 23 -12.43 23.75 -1.59
CA MET A 23 -13.32 24.88 -1.32
C MET A 23 -14.24 24.60 -0.13
N GLY A 24 -14.83 23.41 -0.05
CA GLY A 24 -15.68 23.01 1.07
C GLY A 24 -14.94 23.07 2.42
N LEU A 25 -13.67 22.63 2.46
CA LEU A 25 -12.87 22.70 3.67
C LEU A 25 -12.52 24.15 4.04
N ILE A 26 -12.18 24.99 3.06
CA ILE A 26 -11.91 26.42 3.29
C ILE A 26 -13.16 27.13 3.82
N PHE A 27 -14.34 26.88 3.26
CA PHE A 27 -15.59 27.46 3.76
C PHE A 27 -15.90 27.04 5.20
N LEU A 28 -15.74 25.74 5.51
CA LEU A 28 -15.94 25.25 6.87
C LEU A 28 -14.97 25.88 7.87
N LEU A 29 -13.71 26.07 7.47
CA LEU A 29 -12.74 26.76 8.32
C LEU A 29 -13.11 28.23 8.53
N LYS A 30 -13.51 28.94 7.47
CA LYS A 30 -13.97 30.34 7.61
C LYS A 30 -15.14 30.45 8.58
N GLU A 31 -16.18 29.65 8.35
CA GLU A 31 -17.37 29.59 9.20
C GLU A 31 -17.00 29.33 10.67
N LEU A 32 -16.18 28.30 10.92
CA LEU A 32 -15.73 27.95 12.28
C LEU A 32 -14.97 29.07 12.99
N PHE A 33 -14.08 29.77 12.28
CA PHE A 33 -13.27 30.82 12.87
C PHE A 33 -14.04 32.14 12.99
N GLU A 34 -14.98 32.44 12.10
CA GLU A 34 -15.86 33.62 12.21
C GLU A 34 -16.83 33.52 13.38
N GLU A 35 -17.29 32.31 13.71
CA GLU A 35 -18.10 32.06 14.91
C GLU A 35 -17.33 32.31 16.22
N GLU A 36 -16.06 31.92 16.27
CA GLU A 36 -15.23 32.00 17.48
C GLU A 36 -14.43 33.32 17.59
N TYR A 37 -14.13 33.99 16.47
CA TYR A 37 -13.34 35.22 16.42
C TYR A 37 -14.08 36.38 15.75
N GLN A 38 -14.40 37.41 16.53
CA GLN A 38 -15.07 38.63 16.05
C GLN A 38 -14.22 39.49 15.08
N GLY A 39 -12.91 39.26 14.99
CA GLY A 39 -11.98 40.02 14.13
C GLY A 39 -11.87 39.52 12.68
N GLY A 40 -12.57 38.44 12.33
CA GLY A 40 -12.48 37.79 11.02
C GLY A 40 -11.20 36.96 10.83
N VAL A 41 -11.20 36.09 9.82
CA VAL A 41 -10.08 35.18 9.51
C VAL A 41 -9.65 35.31 8.04
N ILE A 42 -8.35 35.37 7.81
CA ILE A 42 -7.75 35.31 6.48
C ILE A 42 -7.10 33.95 6.32
N ILE A 43 -7.70 33.09 5.50
CA ILE A 43 -7.15 31.79 5.16
C ILE A 43 -6.35 31.91 3.86
N SER A 44 -5.05 31.67 3.92
CA SER A 44 -4.15 31.71 2.76
C SER A 44 -3.62 30.32 2.42
N LYS A 45 -3.56 30.01 1.12
CA LYS A 45 -2.99 28.74 0.64
C LYS A 45 -1.48 28.85 0.57
N THR A 46 -0.77 27.86 1.07
CA THR A 46 0.69 27.72 0.94
C THR A 46 1.06 26.50 0.10
N SER A 47 2.07 26.64 -0.75
CA SER A 47 2.62 25.54 -1.55
C SER A 47 3.45 24.58 -0.69
N GLU A 48 4.20 25.11 0.27
CA GLU A 48 5.06 24.33 1.16
C GLU A 48 4.30 23.90 2.43
N PRO A 49 4.23 22.59 2.74
CA PRO A 49 3.54 22.10 3.93
C PRO A 49 4.05 22.72 5.23
N MET A 50 5.36 22.95 5.34
CA MET A 50 5.98 23.43 6.58
C MET A 50 5.77 24.93 6.84
N ALA A 51 5.36 25.68 5.81
CA ALA A 51 4.97 27.09 5.94
C ALA A 51 3.50 27.25 6.42
N ALA A 52 2.71 26.18 6.39
CA ALA A 52 1.33 26.18 6.86
C ALA A 52 1.23 25.97 8.37
N ASP A 53 0.13 26.40 8.97
CA ASP A 53 -0.26 26.07 10.35
C ASP A 53 -1.20 24.87 10.40
N LEU A 54 -2.03 24.72 9.37
CA LEU A 54 -2.83 23.51 9.11
C LEU A 54 -2.32 22.79 7.86
N ILE A 55 -2.00 21.51 8.02
CA ILE A 55 -1.59 20.63 6.94
C ILE A 55 -2.65 19.55 6.76
N VAL A 56 -3.29 19.55 5.60
CA VAL A 56 -4.29 18.57 5.22
C VAL A 56 -3.63 17.57 4.28
N LYS A 57 -3.36 16.38 4.81
CA LYS A 57 -2.69 15.31 4.07
C LYS A 57 -3.68 14.24 3.65
N PHE A 58 -3.73 13.99 2.35
CA PHE A 58 -4.46 12.87 1.77
C PHE A 58 -3.58 11.64 1.78
N HIS A 59 -4.15 10.52 2.24
CA HIS A 59 -3.45 9.26 2.33
C HIS A 59 -3.93 8.31 1.24
N THR A 60 -2.97 7.62 0.62
CA THR A 60 -3.28 6.45 -0.21
C THR A 60 -3.62 5.26 0.70
N PRO A 61 -4.39 4.27 0.21
CA PRO A 61 -4.64 3.04 0.97
C PRO A 61 -3.32 2.44 1.46
N GLY A 62 -3.24 2.00 2.71
CA GLY A 62 -2.01 1.39 3.26
C GLY A 62 -0.91 2.36 3.68
N GLU A 63 -0.94 3.63 3.25
CA GLU A 63 0.03 4.65 3.67
C GLU A 63 -0.08 4.89 5.17
N LYS A 64 1.07 4.81 5.86
CA LYS A 64 1.15 5.02 7.30
C LYS A 64 1.92 6.30 7.61
N VAL A 65 1.76 6.80 8.83
CA VAL A 65 2.40 8.05 9.26
C VAL A 65 3.93 8.00 9.12
N PHE A 66 4.55 6.84 9.34
CA PHE A 66 5.99 6.62 9.21
C PHE A 66 6.49 6.46 7.76
N ASP A 67 5.61 6.56 6.77
CA ASP A 67 6.04 6.60 5.36
C ASP A 67 6.47 8.00 4.93
N TRP A 68 6.08 9.04 5.68
CA TRP A 68 6.39 10.43 5.38
C TRP A 68 6.88 11.22 6.60
N VAL A 69 6.69 10.71 7.82
CA VAL A 69 7.37 11.21 9.02
C VAL A 69 8.69 10.46 9.18
N GLY A 70 9.79 11.22 9.21
CA GLY A 70 11.10 10.73 9.65
C GLY A 70 11.04 10.34 11.13
N CYS A 71 10.67 9.10 11.41
CA CYS A 71 10.44 8.64 12.78
C CYS A 71 11.74 8.54 13.58
N HIS A 72 12.87 8.35 12.91
CA HIS A 72 14.19 8.37 13.56
C HIS A 72 14.53 9.80 14.01
N GLU A 73 14.40 10.76 13.09
CA GLU A 73 14.63 12.19 13.31
C GLU A 73 13.68 12.73 14.38
N PHE A 74 12.41 12.33 14.36
CA PHE A 74 11.43 12.70 15.37
C PHE A 74 11.81 12.27 16.79
N ARG A 75 12.52 11.14 16.94
CA ARG A 75 12.96 10.63 18.24
C ARG A 75 14.28 11.25 18.70
N THR A 76 15.16 11.57 17.75
CA THR A 76 16.56 11.96 18.03
C THR A 76 16.79 13.46 17.99
N HIS A 77 16.04 14.20 17.16
CA HIS A 77 16.23 15.63 16.92
C HIS A 77 15.06 16.44 17.48
N ASN A 78 15.30 17.16 18.57
CA ASN A 78 14.28 17.99 19.22
C ASN A 78 13.73 19.08 18.29
N GLU A 79 14.55 19.71 17.47
CA GLU A 79 14.10 20.74 16.53
C GLU A 79 13.09 20.20 15.52
N TYR A 80 13.40 19.06 14.88
CA TYR A 80 12.48 18.38 13.96
C TYR A 80 11.19 17.97 14.67
N LYS A 81 11.30 17.45 15.89
CA LYS A 81 10.16 17.07 16.73
C LYS A 81 9.25 18.25 17.03
N PHE A 82 9.78 19.36 17.54
CA PHE A 82 9.00 20.58 17.82
C PHE A 82 8.41 21.17 16.55
N LYS A 83 9.16 21.15 15.44
CA LYS A 83 8.67 21.59 14.13
C LYS A 83 7.45 20.76 13.70
N MET A 84 7.47 19.44 13.87
CA MET A 84 6.35 18.58 13.50
C MET A 84 5.14 18.72 14.42
N LEU A 85 5.37 18.85 15.74
CA LEU A 85 4.33 18.98 16.76
C LEU A 85 3.69 20.37 16.84
N GLY A 86 4.42 21.41 16.42
CA GLY A 86 3.90 22.78 16.35
C GLY A 86 2.92 23.01 15.20
N LYS A 87 2.70 22.01 14.35
CA LYS A 87 1.77 22.06 13.22
C LYS A 87 0.52 21.26 13.53
N LYS A 88 -0.62 21.70 13.01
CA LYS A 88 -1.87 20.93 13.10
C LYS A 88 -2.02 20.09 11.83
N TRP A 89 -2.10 18.77 11.99
CA TRP A 89 -2.24 17.81 10.89
C TRP A 89 -3.64 17.20 10.86
N LEU A 90 -4.28 17.33 9.70
CA LEU A 90 -5.53 16.66 9.38
C LEU A 90 -5.28 15.57 8.34
N SER A 91 -5.44 14.31 8.75
CA SER A 91 -5.33 13.17 7.84
C SER A 91 -6.66 12.86 7.18
N VAL A 92 -6.66 12.77 5.85
CA VAL A 92 -7.84 12.48 5.03
C VAL A 92 -7.67 11.13 4.35
N TYR A 93 -8.54 10.18 4.68
CA TYR A 93 -8.57 8.87 4.04
C TYR A 93 -9.72 8.74 3.03
N PRO A 94 -9.54 8.04 1.90
CA PRO A 94 -10.63 7.81 0.95
C PRO A 94 -11.82 7.07 1.58
N ARG A 95 -11.53 6.13 2.48
CA ARG A 95 -12.52 5.29 3.17
C ARG A 95 -12.08 5.03 4.61
N SER A 96 -13.05 4.75 5.46
CA SER A 96 -12.82 4.40 6.87
C SER A 96 -11.97 3.14 7.05
N GLU A 97 -12.07 2.18 6.13
CA GLU A 97 -11.28 0.93 6.16
C GLU A 97 -9.78 1.15 5.93
N HIS A 98 -9.37 2.28 5.34
CA HIS A 98 -7.96 2.59 5.10
C HIS A 98 -7.28 3.21 6.34
N TYR A 99 -8.08 3.74 7.27
CA TYR A 99 -7.57 4.27 8.52
C TYR A 99 -7.40 3.14 9.55
N ASP A 100 -6.19 3.02 10.09
CA ASP A 100 -5.87 2.05 11.11
C ASP A 100 -5.93 2.68 12.51
N ARG A 101 -6.99 2.37 13.26
CA ARG A 101 -7.23 2.89 14.61
C ARG A 101 -6.19 2.44 15.64
N ASN A 102 -5.39 1.41 15.33
CA ASN A 102 -4.37 0.91 16.24
C ASN A 102 -3.07 1.71 16.16
N ILE A 103 -2.91 2.56 15.15
CA ILE A 103 -1.78 3.47 15.01
C ILE A 103 -2.17 4.84 15.55
N ASN A 104 -1.62 5.18 16.72
CA ASN A 104 -1.71 6.51 17.29
C ASN A 104 -0.35 7.21 17.13
N CYS A 105 -0.25 8.14 16.19
CA CYS A 105 0.94 8.96 16.02
C CYS A 105 0.72 10.34 16.64
N PRO A 106 1.64 10.84 17.49
CA PRO A 106 1.52 12.17 18.11
C PRO A 106 1.54 13.33 17.09
N VAL A 107 2.04 13.09 15.88
CA VAL A 107 2.04 14.10 14.80
C VAL A 107 0.63 14.34 14.24
N ILE A 108 -0.29 13.36 14.33
CA ILE A 108 -1.63 13.49 13.76
C ILE A 108 -2.62 14.01 14.80
N ASN A 109 -3.18 15.20 14.57
CA ASN A 109 -4.15 15.80 15.47
C ASN A 109 -5.58 15.31 15.20
N ALA A 110 -5.95 15.15 13.93
CA ALA A 110 -7.28 14.67 13.56
C ALA A 110 -7.27 13.79 12.31
N VAL A 111 -8.29 12.94 12.22
CA VAL A 111 -8.53 12.03 11.10
C VAL A 111 -9.95 12.19 10.62
N ILE A 112 -10.11 12.36 9.31
CA ILE A 112 -11.39 12.34 8.60
C ILE A 112 -11.31 11.39 7.41
N THR A 113 -12.47 11.08 6.86
CA THR A 113 -12.62 10.32 5.63
C THR A 113 -13.43 11.11 4.62
N MET A 114 -13.21 10.88 3.32
CA MET A 114 -13.94 11.54 2.24
C MET A 114 -15.45 11.31 2.29
N ARG A 115 -15.92 10.28 3.01
CA ARG A 115 -17.33 9.94 3.19
C ARG A 115 -17.93 10.50 4.49
N ASN A 116 -17.16 11.22 5.31
CA ASN A 116 -17.73 11.82 6.50
C ASN A 116 -18.70 12.94 6.13
N SER A 117 -19.77 13.07 6.92
CA SER A 117 -20.68 14.20 6.79
C SER A 117 -19.98 15.51 7.14
N VAL A 118 -20.47 16.62 6.57
CA VAL A 118 -20.00 17.98 6.85
C VAL A 118 -19.97 18.26 8.36
N ALA A 119 -21.04 17.90 9.07
CA ALA A 119 -21.12 18.05 10.54
C ALA A 119 -20.04 17.26 11.29
N THR A 120 -19.62 16.10 10.77
CA THR A 120 -18.53 15.32 11.39
C THR A 120 -17.18 15.95 11.13
N ILE A 121 -16.92 16.43 9.92
CA ILE A 121 -15.69 17.14 9.56
C ILE A 121 -15.58 18.42 10.40
N ARG A 122 -16.66 19.20 10.49
CA ARG A 122 -16.73 20.42 11.29
C ARG A 122 -16.37 20.17 12.76
N ARG A 123 -16.98 19.17 13.41
CA ARG A 123 -16.65 18.80 14.80
C ARG A 123 -15.18 18.41 14.99
N LYS A 124 -14.60 17.71 14.01
CA LYS A 124 -13.17 17.34 14.05
C LYS A 124 -12.25 18.54 13.90
N LEU A 125 -12.57 19.47 13.00
CA LEU A 125 -11.85 20.73 12.85
C LEU A 125 -11.95 21.59 14.11
N PHE A 126 -13.16 21.72 14.66
CA PHE A 126 -13.39 22.43 15.91
C PHE A 126 -12.50 21.88 17.03
N SER A 127 -12.53 20.56 17.24
CA SER A 127 -11.69 19.91 18.25
C SER A 127 -10.20 20.12 17.97
N LEU A 128 -9.78 20.11 16.71
CA LEU A 128 -8.38 20.28 16.31
C LEU A 128 -7.85 21.70 16.63
N PHE A 129 -8.67 22.74 16.53
CA PHE A 129 -8.25 24.12 16.79
C PHE A 129 -8.55 24.61 18.21
N PHE A 130 -9.67 24.17 18.78
CA PHE A 130 -10.23 24.76 20.00
C PHE A 130 -10.30 23.80 21.19
N ALA A 131 -9.85 22.54 21.08
CA ALA A 131 -9.79 21.68 22.28
C ALA A 131 -8.78 22.19 23.31
N ASP A 132 -7.70 22.83 22.86
CA ASP A 132 -6.63 23.35 23.72
C ASP A 132 -7.13 24.51 24.61
N SER A 133 -8.12 25.29 24.16
CA SER A 133 -8.73 26.34 25.00
C SER A 133 -9.55 25.76 26.15
N MET A 134 -10.04 24.53 26.01
CA MET A 134 -10.78 23.82 27.05
C MET A 134 -9.92 22.95 27.96
N SER A 135 -8.80 22.41 27.46
CA SER A 135 -7.99 21.39 28.15
C SER A 135 -6.52 21.77 28.40
N GLY A 136 -6.12 22.97 28.00
CA GLY A 136 -4.73 23.44 28.07
C GLY A 136 -3.88 22.93 26.90
N PRO A 137 -2.70 23.54 26.65
CA PRO A 137 -1.82 23.14 25.57
C PRO A 137 -1.26 21.72 25.81
N PRO A 138 -1.13 20.89 24.77
CA PRO A 138 -0.59 19.54 24.91
C PRO A 138 0.88 19.57 25.35
N ASP A 139 1.28 18.67 26.27
CA ASP A 139 2.68 18.52 26.66
C ASP A 139 3.49 17.86 25.53
N LEU A 140 4.13 18.71 24.72
CA LEU A 140 4.97 18.29 23.60
C LEU A 140 6.29 17.61 24.03
N ARG A 141 6.61 17.56 25.34
CA ARG A 141 7.86 16.97 25.85
C ARG A 141 7.79 15.44 25.95
N LYS A 142 6.61 14.84 26.07
CA LYS A 142 6.42 13.37 26.22
C LYS A 142 5.57 12.68 25.14
N PRO A 143 5.82 12.89 23.83
CA PRO A 143 5.06 12.17 22.81
C PRO A 143 5.47 10.69 22.79
N ASN A 144 4.49 9.80 22.94
CA ASN A 144 4.72 8.36 23.04
C ASN A 144 4.73 7.72 21.63
N CYS A 145 5.92 7.41 21.10
CA CYS A 145 6.12 6.75 19.81
C CYS A 145 6.36 5.23 19.96
N SER A 146 5.66 4.56 20.88
CA SER A 146 6.01 3.20 21.34
C SER A 146 5.75 2.07 20.35
N LYS A 147 4.80 2.22 19.41
CA LYS A 147 4.35 1.12 18.52
C LYS A 147 4.71 1.29 17.04
N CYS A 148 5.49 2.30 16.70
CA CYS A 148 5.83 2.65 15.32
C CYS A 148 7.27 2.20 14.96
N PRO A 149 7.52 1.56 13.81
CA PRO A 149 6.54 0.95 12.92
C PRO A 149 6.03 -0.40 13.45
N GLY A 150 6.59 -0.97 14.53
CA GLY A 150 6.04 -2.15 15.22
C GLY A 150 5.63 -3.29 14.28
N PRO A 151 4.37 -3.77 14.32
CA PRO A 151 3.90 -4.87 13.46
C PRO A 151 3.86 -4.53 11.96
N TYR A 152 4.01 -3.25 11.61
CA TYR A 152 4.05 -2.76 10.23
C TYR A 152 5.47 -2.76 9.65
N GLN A 153 6.49 -3.12 10.44
CA GLN A 153 7.88 -3.18 9.98
C GLN A 153 8.04 -4.22 8.87
N LEU A 154 8.44 -3.75 7.70
CA LEU A 154 8.81 -4.62 6.58
C LEU A 154 10.21 -5.17 6.80
N VAL A 155 10.43 -6.45 6.50
CA VAL A 155 11.77 -7.04 6.55
C VAL A 155 12.57 -6.64 5.32
N TRP A 156 13.91 -6.74 5.38
CA TRP A 156 14.80 -6.32 4.29
C TRP A 156 14.37 -6.86 2.91
N ARG A 157 14.09 -8.16 2.80
CA ARG A 157 13.63 -8.77 1.53
C ARG A 157 12.31 -8.19 1.01
N GLU A 158 11.38 -7.84 1.90
CA GLU A 158 10.12 -7.17 1.53
C GLU A 158 10.38 -5.76 1.04
N GLN A 159 11.25 -5.00 1.71
CA GLN A 159 11.65 -3.64 1.32
C GLN A 159 12.37 -3.64 -0.04
N LEU A 160 13.28 -4.59 -0.26
CA LEU A 160 14.02 -4.75 -1.51
C LEU A 160 13.08 -5.06 -2.69
N MET A 161 12.11 -5.96 -2.49
CA MET A 161 11.09 -6.24 -3.49
C MET A 161 10.28 -4.98 -3.84
N LEU A 162 9.92 -4.18 -2.84
CA LEU A 162 9.19 -2.93 -3.05
C LEU A 162 10.01 -1.90 -3.81
N GLY A 163 11.31 -1.78 -3.53
CA GLY A 163 12.19 -0.90 -4.29
C GLY A 163 12.16 -1.25 -5.78
N TYR A 164 12.22 -2.55 -6.12
CA TYR A 164 12.24 -2.95 -7.53
C TYR A 164 10.88 -2.73 -8.18
N LEU A 165 9.80 -3.03 -7.45
CA LEU A 165 8.45 -2.72 -7.90
C LEU A 165 8.24 -1.22 -8.10
N SER A 166 8.79 -0.35 -7.25
CA SER A 166 8.67 1.11 -7.41
C SER A 166 9.46 1.66 -8.60
N GLN A 167 10.45 0.91 -9.10
CA GLN A 167 11.16 1.18 -10.35
C GLN A 167 10.43 0.62 -11.59
N GLY A 168 9.28 -0.05 -11.41
CA GLY A 168 8.49 -0.61 -12.50
C GLY A 168 8.93 -1.99 -12.96
N LEU A 169 9.81 -2.68 -12.23
CA LEU A 169 10.27 -4.02 -12.62
C LEU A 169 9.15 -5.06 -12.48
N GLY A 170 9.08 -5.97 -13.44
CA GLY A 170 8.17 -7.10 -13.42
C GLY A 170 8.63 -8.21 -12.45
N HIS A 171 7.70 -9.07 -12.01
CA HIS A 171 8.00 -10.15 -11.07
C HIS A 171 9.14 -11.07 -11.51
N HIS A 172 9.29 -11.30 -12.82
CA HIS A 172 10.38 -12.11 -13.35
C HIS A 172 11.75 -11.44 -13.15
N GLU A 173 11.88 -10.16 -13.49
CA GLU A 173 13.12 -9.40 -13.31
C GLU A 173 13.49 -9.28 -11.83
N ILE A 174 12.49 -9.06 -10.98
CA ILE A 174 12.67 -9.04 -9.52
C ILE A 174 13.13 -10.41 -9.02
N SER A 175 12.55 -11.49 -9.51
CA SER A 175 12.91 -12.86 -9.16
C SER A 175 14.38 -13.13 -9.48
N GLN A 176 14.84 -12.66 -10.64
CA GLN A 176 16.25 -12.74 -11.06
C GLN A 176 17.16 -11.92 -10.15
N LYS A 177 16.83 -10.64 -9.92
CA LYS A 177 17.64 -9.73 -9.10
C LYS A 177 17.72 -10.16 -7.63
N MET A 178 16.62 -10.69 -7.09
CA MET A 178 16.55 -11.16 -5.70
C MET A 178 17.05 -12.60 -5.51
N GLY A 179 17.25 -13.36 -6.61
CA GLY A 179 17.66 -14.76 -6.55
C GLY A 179 16.66 -15.65 -5.82
N CYS A 180 15.36 -15.43 -6.02
CA CYS A 180 14.29 -16.21 -5.39
C CYS A 180 13.19 -16.57 -6.39
N SER A 181 12.40 -17.60 -6.09
CA SER A 181 11.27 -17.98 -6.96
C SER A 181 10.17 -16.92 -6.99
N ILE A 182 9.38 -16.89 -8.07
CA ILE A 182 8.17 -16.06 -8.17
C ILE A 182 7.21 -16.34 -7.02
N LYS A 183 7.11 -17.59 -6.56
CA LYS A 183 6.30 -17.97 -5.39
C LYS A 183 6.76 -17.27 -4.11
N ALA A 184 8.07 -17.06 -3.94
CA ALA A 184 8.61 -16.31 -2.81
C ALA A 184 8.20 -14.83 -2.89
N LEU A 185 8.25 -14.22 -4.09
CA LEU A 185 7.75 -12.86 -4.30
C LEU A 185 6.26 -12.72 -3.97
N SER A 186 5.43 -13.66 -4.42
CA SER A 186 4.00 -13.67 -4.07
C SER A 186 3.78 -13.82 -2.56
N SER A 187 4.65 -14.55 -1.86
CA SER A 187 4.63 -14.64 -0.40
C SER A 187 5.00 -13.31 0.27
N TYR A 188 6.09 -12.67 -0.17
CA TYR A 188 6.50 -11.34 0.30
C TYR A 188 5.39 -10.31 0.09
N ARG A 189 4.79 -10.27 -1.10
CA ARG A 189 3.66 -9.37 -1.41
C ARG A 189 2.50 -9.56 -0.44
N ARG A 190 2.05 -10.80 -0.23
CA ARG A 190 0.98 -11.09 0.74
C ARG A 190 1.37 -10.68 2.16
N SER A 191 2.63 -10.85 2.52
CA SER A 191 3.15 -10.44 3.82
C SER A 191 3.11 -8.93 4.00
N ILE A 192 3.59 -8.17 3.02
CA ILE A 192 3.54 -6.70 3.00
C ILE A 192 2.10 -6.21 3.07
N MET A 193 1.23 -6.73 2.21
CA MET A 193 -0.20 -6.36 2.20
C MET A 193 -0.84 -6.61 3.57
N ARG A 194 -0.54 -7.73 4.23
CA ARG A 194 -1.04 -8.03 5.57
C ARG A 194 -0.51 -7.04 6.60
N LYS A 195 0.80 -6.78 6.61
CA LYS A 195 1.44 -5.84 7.56
C LYS A 195 0.87 -4.43 7.43
N LEU A 196 0.65 -3.96 6.21
CA LEU A 196 0.12 -2.61 5.94
C LEU A 196 -1.41 -2.51 6.02
N ASN A 197 -2.09 -3.62 6.29
CA ASN A 197 -3.55 -3.74 6.29
C ASN A 197 -4.19 -3.38 4.93
N ILE A 198 -3.54 -3.79 3.84
CA ILE A 198 -4.04 -3.63 2.47
C ILE A 198 -4.74 -4.92 2.07
N LYS A 199 -6.05 -4.84 1.81
CA LYS A 199 -6.87 -6.01 1.48
C LYS A 199 -6.95 -6.28 -0.02
N ARG A 200 -6.92 -5.23 -0.84
CA ARG A 200 -7.12 -5.32 -2.30
C ARG A 200 -5.80 -5.07 -3.02
N TYR A 201 -5.60 -5.76 -4.13
CA TYR A 201 -4.42 -5.54 -4.96
C TYR A 201 -4.41 -4.14 -5.59
N SER A 202 -5.57 -3.60 -5.99
CA SER A 202 -5.69 -2.22 -6.47
C SER A 202 -5.15 -1.19 -5.47
N ASP A 203 -5.46 -1.41 -4.18
CA ASP A 203 -5.02 -0.54 -3.09
C ASP A 203 -3.51 -0.65 -2.87
N PHE A 204 -2.93 -1.83 -3.09
CA PHE A 204 -1.48 -2.05 -3.06
C PHE A 204 -0.76 -1.29 -4.18
N VAL A 205 -1.31 -1.29 -5.39
CA VAL A 205 -0.75 -0.55 -6.52
C VAL A 205 -0.83 0.96 -6.27
N LEU A 206 -1.96 1.47 -5.76
CA LEU A 206 -2.12 2.88 -5.39
C LEU A 206 -1.13 3.31 -4.29
N TRP A 207 -0.92 2.46 -3.29
CA TRP A 207 0.04 2.68 -2.22
C TRP A 207 1.47 2.80 -2.76
N LEU A 208 1.89 1.82 -3.57
CA LEU A 208 3.23 1.76 -4.15
C LEU A 208 3.51 2.95 -5.08
N GLY A 209 2.50 3.40 -5.82
CA GLY A 209 2.58 4.57 -6.69
C GLY A 209 2.63 5.92 -5.97
N SER A 210 2.42 5.95 -4.64
CA SER A 210 2.50 7.20 -3.90
C SER A 210 3.94 7.74 -3.86
N GLN A 211 4.11 9.04 -4.01
CA GLN A 211 5.43 9.67 -4.09
C GLN A 211 6.29 9.41 -2.84
N ALA A 212 5.67 9.40 -1.65
CA ALA A 212 6.36 9.14 -0.39
C ALA A 212 6.90 7.70 -0.33
N VAL A 213 6.07 6.72 -0.69
CA VAL A 213 6.45 5.30 -0.70
C VAL A 213 7.50 5.02 -1.78
N SER A 214 7.25 5.46 -3.01
CA SER A 214 8.15 5.24 -4.15
C SER A 214 9.56 5.80 -3.87
N LYS A 215 9.67 7.04 -3.38
CA LYS A 215 10.97 7.63 -3.00
C LYS A 215 11.67 6.83 -1.90
N LYS A 216 10.95 6.53 -0.81
CA LYS A 216 11.48 5.81 0.35
C LYS A 216 12.09 4.45 -0.02
N TYR A 217 11.40 3.67 -0.87
CA TYR A 217 11.89 2.34 -1.25
C TYR A 217 12.89 2.39 -2.44
N ALA A 218 12.89 3.44 -3.25
CA ALA A 218 13.90 3.64 -4.29
C ALA A 218 15.30 3.89 -3.69
N GLU A 219 15.40 4.66 -2.60
CA GLU A 219 16.66 4.90 -1.86
C GLU A 219 17.29 3.60 -1.36
N ILE A 220 16.48 2.63 -0.93
CA ILE A 220 16.94 1.33 -0.42
C ILE A 220 17.71 0.55 -1.49
N ILE A 221 17.33 0.69 -2.77
CA ILE A 221 18.08 0.06 -3.88
C ILE A 221 19.41 0.77 -4.13
N GLN A 222 19.45 2.10 -4.01
CA GLN A 222 20.69 2.85 -4.25
C GLN A 222 21.79 2.47 -3.24
N HIS A 223 21.40 2.10 -2.02
CA HIS A 223 22.30 1.61 -0.98
C HIS A 223 22.50 0.08 -0.97
N HIS A 224 21.92 -0.64 -1.93
CA HIS A 224 22.12 -2.08 -2.05
C HIS A 224 23.52 -2.37 -2.63
N VAL A 225 24.48 -2.66 -1.75
CA VAL A 225 25.79 -3.22 -2.14
C VAL A 225 25.61 -4.73 -2.42
N PRO A 226 25.83 -5.21 -3.66
CA PRO A 226 25.67 -6.62 -4.02
C PRO A 226 26.60 -7.59 -3.26
N GLU A 227 27.64 -7.07 -2.59
CA GLU A 227 28.67 -7.84 -1.89
C GLU A 227 28.22 -8.42 -0.54
N TYR A 228 27.13 -7.95 0.07
CA TYR A 228 26.59 -8.52 1.32
C TYR A 228 25.44 -9.51 1.10
N ALA A 229 25.29 -10.02 -0.13
CA ALA A 229 24.29 -11.04 -0.47
C ALA A 229 24.73 -12.45 -0.04
N ASP A 230 25.14 -12.62 1.23
CA ASP A 230 25.53 -13.91 1.82
C ASP A 230 24.32 -14.88 1.93
N ASP A 231 23.10 -14.38 1.74
CA ASP A 231 21.88 -15.19 1.65
C ASP A 231 21.64 -15.86 0.27
N ARG A 232 22.63 -15.87 -0.63
CA ARG A 232 22.52 -16.53 -1.95
C ARG A 232 22.43 -18.06 -1.88
N LEU A 233 22.53 -18.66 -0.70
CA LEU A 233 22.69 -20.11 -0.57
C LEU A 233 21.40 -20.95 -0.62
N ILE A 234 20.20 -20.38 -0.45
CA ILE A 234 19.03 -21.23 -0.14
C ILE A 234 18.12 -21.54 -1.35
N TRP A 235 18.11 -20.75 -2.45
CA TRP A 235 17.11 -20.97 -3.51
C TRP A 235 17.57 -20.68 -4.96
N LYS A 236 18.69 -21.28 -5.41
CA LYS A 236 19.00 -21.32 -6.85
C LYS A 236 18.01 -22.24 -7.58
N THR A 237 16.94 -21.68 -8.15
CA THR A 237 16.14 -22.36 -9.17
C THR A 237 16.44 -21.75 -10.54
N LYS A 238 16.79 -22.61 -11.51
CA LYS A 238 17.22 -22.24 -12.87
C LYS A 238 16.17 -21.37 -13.59
N LEU A 239 16.63 -20.28 -14.18
CA LEU A 239 15.87 -19.37 -15.04
C LEU A 239 15.83 -19.89 -16.48
N SER A 240 14.70 -19.72 -17.16
CA SER A 240 14.53 -19.95 -18.60
C SER A 240 13.89 -18.71 -19.26
N PRO A 241 14.18 -18.38 -20.53
CA PRO A 241 13.86 -17.09 -21.14
C PRO A 241 12.53 -17.05 -21.92
N GLU A 242 11.94 -15.83 -22.00
CA GLU A 242 11.10 -15.22 -23.08
C GLU A 242 9.70 -15.82 -23.38
N GLY A 243 8.59 -15.15 -23.76
CA GLY A 243 8.20 -13.76 -24.08
C GLY A 243 7.07 -13.71 -25.18
N GLY A 244 5.88 -13.15 -24.92
CA GLY A 244 5.03 -12.40 -25.91
C GLY A 244 3.64 -12.93 -26.40
N ASP A 245 2.55 -12.28 -25.97
CA ASP A 245 1.18 -12.17 -26.56
C ASP A 245 0.28 -13.44 -26.59
N GLU A 246 -0.99 -13.39 -26.12
CA GLU A 246 -2.02 -14.46 -25.87
C GLU A 246 -1.71 -15.95 -26.22
N SER A 247 -1.08 -16.21 -27.36
CA SER A 247 -0.30 -17.42 -27.67
C SER A 247 0.75 -17.76 -26.59
N ASP A 248 1.46 -16.78 -26.04
CA ASP A 248 2.41 -16.89 -24.94
C ASP A 248 1.73 -17.30 -23.64
N ASP A 249 0.53 -16.83 -23.32
CA ASP A 249 -0.15 -17.30 -22.11
C ASP A 249 -0.58 -18.78 -22.23
N LYS A 250 -1.02 -19.21 -23.42
CA LYS A 250 -1.29 -20.63 -23.70
C LYS A 250 0.00 -21.45 -23.66
N TYR A 251 1.07 -20.96 -24.29
CA TYR A 251 2.38 -21.60 -24.30
C TYR A 251 2.99 -21.72 -22.90
N ARG A 252 2.99 -20.63 -22.13
CA ARG A 252 3.43 -20.58 -20.72
C ARG A 252 2.58 -21.47 -19.83
N THR A 253 1.28 -21.59 -20.11
CA THR A 253 0.40 -22.55 -19.41
C THR A 253 0.83 -23.99 -19.72
N LEU A 254 1.13 -24.33 -20.97
CA LEU A 254 1.67 -25.66 -21.33
C LEU A 254 3.01 -25.93 -20.65
N GLN A 255 3.94 -24.96 -20.65
CA GLN A 255 5.24 -25.09 -19.98
C GLN A 255 5.07 -25.28 -18.47
N SER A 256 4.14 -24.55 -17.85
CA SER A 256 3.81 -24.68 -16.43
C SER A 256 3.21 -26.05 -16.12
N MET A 257 2.29 -26.55 -16.95
CA MET A 257 1.74 -27.90 -16.81
C MET A 257 2.81 -28.98 -16.97
N LYS A 258 3.75 -28.84 -17.92
CA LYS A 258 4.90 -29.73 -18.08
C LYS A 258 5.76 -29.74 -16.81
N ARG A 259 6.16 -28.58 -16.28
CA ARG A 259 6.94 -28.47 -15.04
C ARG A 259 6.26 -29.13 -13.85
N LEU A 260 4.96 -28.85 -13.65
CA LEU A 260 4.16 -29.45 -12.56
C LEU A 260 4.07 -30.98 -12.69
N THR A 261 4.00 -31.48 -13.92
CA THR A 261 3.96 -32.91 -14.22
C THR A 261 5.31 -33.57 -13.94
N THR A 262 6.41 -33.01 -14.45
CA THR A 262 7.79 -33.49 -14.20
C THR A 262 8.14 -33.48 -12.71
N SER A 263 7.77 -32.41 -11.99
CA SER A 263 7.96 -32.32 -10.54
C SER A 263 7.26 -33.46 -9.78
N ARG A 264 6.07 -33.86 -10.23
CA ARG A 264 5.33 -34.99 -9.63
C ARG A 264 5.88 -36.36 -10.00
N LEU A 265 6.36 -36.54 -11.23
CA LEU A 265 7.05 -37.77 -11.64
C LEU A 265 8.31 -38.02 -10.80
N HIS A 266 9.05 -36.97 -10.45
CA HIS A 266 10.20 -37.09 -9.54
C HIS A 266 9.80 -37.49 -8.11
N LEU A 267 8.59 -37.16 -7.66
CA LEU A 267 8.10 -37.43 -6.30
C LEU A 267 7.34 -38.76 -6.17
N LYS A 268 6.82 -39.31 -7.28
CA LYS A 268 6.09 -40.58 -7.30
C LYS A 268 6.73 -41.49 -8.34
N GLN A 269 7.40 -42.56 -7.89
CA GLN A 269 8.01 -43.61 -8.73
C GLN A 269 6.97 -44.47 -9.48
N SER A 270 5.86 -43.90 -9.94
CA SER A 270 4.91 -44.61 -10.81
C SER A 270 4.41 -43.68 -11.92
N GLU A 271 4.35 -44.20 -13.14
CA GLU A 271 3.78 -43.55 -14.32
C GLU A 271 2.24 -43.47 -14.27
N SER A 272 1.66 -43.15 -13.10
CA SER A 272 0.23 -42.86 -13.04
C SER A 272 -0.05 -41.56 -13.78
N GLU A 273 -1.05 -41.53 -14.66
CA GLU A 273 -1.46 -40.32 -15.38
C GLU A 273 -1.66 -39.13 -14.43
N ILE A 274 -0.83 -38.09 -14.57
CA ILE A 274 -0.85 -36.94 -13.66
C ILE A 274 -1.90 -35.94 -14.12
N TRP A 275 -2.92 -35.79 -13.28
CA TRP A 275 -3.98 -34.80 -13.45
C TRP A 275 -3.75 -33.59 -12.52
N LEU A 276 -3.75 -32.39 -13.10
CA LEU A 276 -3.52 -31.11 -12.41
C LEU A 276 -4.85 -30.40 -12.15
N THR A 277 -5.01 -29.73 -11.02
CA THR A 277 -6.19 -28.89 -10.74
C THR A 277 -6.04 -27.50 -11.34
N THR A 278 -7.15 -26.83 -11.69
CA THR A 278 -7.11 -25.43 -12.15
C THR A 278 -6.36 -24.52 -11.17
N ARG A 279 -6.50 -24.76 -9.86
CA ARG A 279 -5.85 -23.96 -8.82
C ARG A 279 -4.34 -24.12 -8.83
N GLU A 280 -3.83 -25.31 -9.07
CA GLU A 280 -2.38 -25.58 -9.15
C GLU A 280 -1.76 -24.83 -10.33
N ILE A 281 -2.39 -24.92 -11.50
CA ILE A 281 -1.91 -24.26 -12.71
C ILE A 281 -2.03 -22.73 -12.55
N ALA A 282 -3.14 -22.24 -11.98
CA ALA A 282 -3.36 -20.81 -11.71
C ALA A 282 -2.31 -20.24 -10.74
N ASN A 283 -1.96 -21.00 -9.69
CA ASN A 283 -0.94 -20.59 -8.73
C ASN A 283 0.47 -20.57 -9.35
N GLU A 284 0.77 -21.51 -10.25
CA GLU A 284 2.05 -21.56 -10.98
C GLU A 284 2.19 -20.37 -11.95
N MET A 285 1.08 -19.95 -12.58
CA MET A 285 1.03 -18.84 -13.53
C MET A 285 0.77 -17.47 -12.87
N ASP A 286 0.50 -17.42 -11.56
CA ASP A 286 0.10 -16.23 -10.79
C ASP A 286 -1.08 -15.45 -11.39
N ILE A 287 -2.06 -16.17 -11.97
CA ILE A 287 -3.30 -15.58 -12.48
C ILE A 287 -4.51 -16.07 -11.69
N SER A 288 -5.63 -15.35 -11.80
CA SER A 288 -6.86 -15.74 -11.08
C SER A 288 -7.32 -17.13 -11.51
N ILE A 289 -7.92 -17.89 -10.58
CA ILE A 289 -8.47 -19.23 -10.89
C ILE A 289 -9.54 -19.17 -11.99
N TYR A 290 -10.24 -18.04 -12.11
CA TYR A 290 -11.25 -17.81 -13.13
C TYR A 290 -10.62 -17.55 -14.51
N SER A 291 -9.59 -16.71 -14.57
CA SER A 291 -8.82 -16.45 -15.79
C SER A 291 -8.13 -17.73 -16.28
N MET A 292 -7.52 -18.50 -15.37
CA MET A 292 -6.92 -19.79 -15.69
C MET A 292 -7.96 -20.79 -16.21
N ARG A 293 -9.15 -20.85 -15.59
CA ARG A 293 -10.22 -21.73 -16.07
C ARG A 293 -10.66 -21.35 -17.47
N TYR A 294 -10.85 -20.06 -17.74
CA TYR A 294 -11.20 -19.56 -19.05
C TYR A 294 -10.16 -19.95 -20.11
N LEU A 295 -8.87 -19.73 -19.80
CA LEU A 295 -7.75 -20.09 -20.68
C LEU A 295 -7.67 -21.60 -20.94
N LEU A 296 -7.81 -22.44 -19.90
CA LEU A 296 -7.78 -23.89 -20.04
C LEU A 296 -8.97 -24.43 -20.85
N CYS A 297 -10.16 -23.84 -20.72
CA CYS A 297 -11.30 -24.18 -21.57
C CYS A 297 -11.03 -23.81 -23.05
N GLN A 298 -10.38 -22.68 -23.32
CA GLN A 298 -9.97 -22.36 -24.70
C GLN A 298 -8.93 -23.35 -25.23
N MET A 299 -7.96 -23.74 -24.40
CA MET A 299 -6.90 -24.68 -24.78
C MET A 299 -7.46 -26.09 -25.03
N GLU A 300 -8.49 -26.50 -24.29
CA GLU A 300 -9.22 -27.75 -24.51
C GLU A 300 -9.94 -27.75 -25.86
N ASN A 301 -10.60 -26.64 -26.22
CA ASN A 301 -11.23 -26.51 -27.54
C ASN A 301 -10.20 -26.59 -28.70
N SER A 302 -8.96 -26.16 -28.47
CA SER A 302 -7.86 -26.30 -29.44
C SER A 302 -7.14 -27.65 -29.39
N GLY A 303 -7.55 -28.57 -28.51
CA GLY A 303 -6.94 -29.90 -28.35
C GLY A 303 -5.59 -29.92 -27.64
N ALA A 304 -5.14 -28.82 -27.02
CA ALA A 304 -3.83 -28.74 -26.37
C ALA A 304 -3.83 -29.35 -24.95
N VAL A 305 -4.99 -29.43 -24.31
CA VAL A 305 -5.21 -30.02 -22.98
C VAL A 305 -6.50 -30.81 -22.96
N ILE A 306 -6.59 -31.79 -22.05
CA ILE A 306 -7.77 -32.62 -21.83
C ILE A 306 -8.29 -32.35 -20.42
N SER A 307 -9.61 -32.21 -20.25
CA SER A 307 -10.22 -32.10 -18.92
C SER A 307 -10.97 -33.35 -18.50
N ILE A 308 -11.01 -33.61 -17.19
CA ILE A 308 -11.90 -34.59 -16.56
C ILE A 308 -12.59 -33.95 -15.35
N LYS A 309 -13.87 -34.28 -15.19
CA LYS A 309 -14.64 -33.89 -14.00
C LYS A 309 -14.48 -34.97 -12.95
N THR A 310 -14.00 -34.58 -11.78
CA THR A 310 -13.87 -35.48 -10.61
C THR A 310 -14.74 -34.96 -9.46
N GLY A 311 -15.45 -35.85 -8.78
CA GLY A 311 -16.36 -35.53 -7.67
C GLY A 311 -17.85 -35.66 -8.02
N SER A 312 -18.73 -35.44 -7.04
CA SER A 312 -20.18 -35.45 -7.21
C SER A 312 -20.83 -34.15 -6.69
N GLY A 313 -21.83 -33.65 -7.42
CA GLY A 313 -22.62 -32.48 -7.04
C GLY A 313 -21.79 -31.19 -6.87
N ARG A 314 -21.94 -30.51 -5.72
CA ARG A 314 -21.23 -29.25 -5.40
C ARG A 314 -19.70 -29.40 -5.26
N SER A 315 -19.19 -30.62 -5.18
CA SER A 315 -17.75 -30.91 -5.04
C SER A 315 -17.02 -31.14 -6.37
N ASN A 316 -17.71 -30.93 -7.50
CA ASN A 316 -17.15 -31.12 -8.84
C ASN A 316 -15.89 -30.26 -9.05
N THR A 317 -14.77 -30.94 -9.27
CA THR A 317 -13.47 -30.33 -9.52
C THR A 317 -12.98 -30.73 -10.91
N LEU A 318 -12.71 -29.72 -11.75
CA LEU A 318 -12.07 -29.91 -13.04
C LEU A 318 -10.59 -30.19 -12.85
N ARG A 319 -10.13 -31.27 -13.45
CA ARG A 319 -8.72 -31.61 -13.57
C ARG A 319 -8.30 -31.61 -15.03
N TRP A 320 -7.03 -31.32 -15.26
CA TRP A 320 -6.47 -31.03 -16.57
C TRP A 320 -5.20 -31.85 -16.78
N LYS A 321 -5.02 -32.33 -17.99
CA LYS A 321 -3.83 -33.04 -18.46
C LYS A 321 -3.39 -32.43 -19.79
N LEU A 322 -2.10 -32.51 -20.10
CA LEU A 322 -1.62 -32.22 -21.45
C LEU A 322 -2.19 -33.27 -22.42
N ALA A 323 -2.66 -32.86 -23.59
CA ALA A 323 -3.02 -33.79 -24.64
C ALA A 323 -1.75 -34.50 -25.17
N SER A 324 -1.86 -35.79 -25.45
CA SER A 324 -0.76 -36.63 -25.95
C SER A 324 -0.37 -36.29 -27.38
#